data_AF-A0A3B3RZH6-F1
#
_entry.id   AF-A0A3B3RZH6-F1
#
_cell.length_a   1.000
_cell.length_b   1.000
_cell.length_c   1.000
_cell.angle_alpha   90.00
_cell.angle_beta   90.00
_cell.angle_gamma   90.00
#
_symmetry.space_group_name_H-M   'P 1'
#
loop_
_entity.id
_entity.type
_entity.pdbx_description
1 polymer ?
#
loop_
_entity_poly.entity_id
_entity_poly.type
_entity_poly.pdbx_seq_one_letter_code
_entity_poly.pdbx_strand_id
1 'polypeptide(L)'
;MMGILLFMLFFAGSFVQADEDERLPNKCEVCKFLTVELQGALDKSGRSKEVLEVGEVLDTGKRKRKIKYNTSETRLTEAMDNICERILQYSVHAERPGSLRYAKGASQTMTTLKNLVNKGVKVELGLPYELWDEPSVEVADMKKQCEIMLEEYEEVVEDWYFHHQGQKLEMFLCGTHVLKDSDQECLKEMWKGDMGTKGSESEEVASEPKVEMHDAGEL
;
A
#
# COMPACT_ATOMS: atom_id res chain seq x y z
N MET A 1 -53.85 -4.16 -31.06
CA MET A 1 -52.94 -3.03 -30.78
C MET A 1 -53.04 -2.64 -29.30
N MET A 2 -52.83 -3.60 -28.38
CA MET A 2 -53.00 -3.39 -26.93
C MET A 2 -52.08 -4.28 -26.07
N GLY A 3 -51.05 -4.87 -26.70
CA GLY A 3 -50.07 -5.74 -26.04
C GLY A 3 -48.64 -5.18 -26.02
N ILE A 4 -48.39 -4.03 -26.66
CA ILE A 4 -47.05 -3.43 -26.77
C ILE A 4 -46.80 -2.43 -25.63
N LEU A 5 -47.86 -1.84 -25.05
CA LEU A 5 -47.75 -0.86 -23.97
C LEU A 5 -47.47 -1.47 -22.58
N LEU A 6 -47.66 -2.79 -22.41
CA LEU A 6 -47.39 -3.47 -21.14
C LEU A 6 -45.94 -3.95 -21.00
N PHE A 7 -45.19 -4.04 -22.11
CA PHE A 7 -43.79 -4.47 -22.08
C PHE A 7 -42.81 -3.31 -21.82
N MET A 8 -43.24 -2.06 -22.04
CA MET A 8 -42.42 -0.86 -21.82
C MET A 8 -42.47 -0.33 -20.38
N LEU A 9 -43.35 -0.86 -19.52
CA LEU A 9 -43.47 -0.44 -18.11
C LEU A 9 -42.68 -1.30 -17.12
N PHE A 10 -42.03 -2.38 -17.58
CA PHE A 10 -41.21 -3.25 -16.72
C PHE A 10 -39.72 -2.90 -16.72
N PHE A 11 -39.30 -1.87 -17.46
CA PHE A 11 -37.90 -1.48 -17.63
C PHE A 11 -37.48 -0.21 -16.85
N ALA A 12 -38.33 0.27 -15.93
CA ALA A 12 -38.04 1.44 -15.10
C ALA A 12 -38.00 1.02 -13.62
N GLY A 13 -36.88 0.41 -13.23
CA GLY A 13 -36.70 -0.06 -11.87
C GLY A 13 -35.31 -0.64 -11.59
N SER A 14 -34.26 -0.10 -12.20
CA SER A 14 -32.92 -0.25 -11.62
C SER A 14 -32.91 0.60 -10.36
N PHE A 15 -33.40 0.05 -9.25
CA PHE A 15 -32.98 0.49 -7.94
C PHE A 15 -31.47 0.32 -7.91
N VAL A 16 -30.73 1.41 -8.11
CA VAL A 16 -29.36 1.50 -7.60
C VAL A 16 -29.53 1.52 -6.08
N GLN A 17 -29.55 0.33 -5.49
CA GLN A 17 -29.17 0.18 -4.11
C GLN A 17 -27.70 0.59 -4.10
N ALA A 18 -27.42 1.80 -3.62
CA ALA A 18 -26.13 2.08 -3.03
C ALA A 18 -26.10 1.23 -1.76
N ASP A 19 -25.80 -0.05 -1.93
CA ASP A 19 -25.37 -0.89 -0.84
C ASP A 19 -24.07 -0.23 -0.36
N GLU A 20 -24.01 0.18 0.91
CA GLU A 20 -22.74 0.29 1.61
C GLU A 20 -22.19 -1.15 1.71
N ASP A 21 -21.81 -1.71 0.57
CA ASP A 21 -21.26 -3.03 0.47
C ASP A 21 -19.90 -2.94 1.17
N GLU A 22 -19.76 -3.68 2.25
CA GLU A 22 -18.53 -3.83 3.00
C GLU A 22 -17.52 -4.52 2.07
N ARG A 23 -16.93 -3.72 1.17
CA ARG A 23 -16.19 -4.18 0.01
C ARG A 23 -14.85 -4.74 0.46
N LEU A 24 -14.80 -6.05 0.66
CA LEU A 24 -13.56 -6.76 0.97
C LEU A 24 -12.50 -6.62 -0.13
N PRO A 25 -11.20 -6.61 0.24
CA PRO A 25 -10.11 -6.57 -0.71
C PRO A 25 -10.10 -7.83 -1.59
N ASN A 26 -9.84 -7.64 -2.88
CA ASN A 26 -9.70 -8.75 -3.81
C ASN A 26 -8.26 -9.30 -3.84
N LYS A 27 -8.08 -10.48 -4.45
CA LYS A 27 -6.77 -11.15 -4.54
C LYS A 27 -5.68 -10.27 -5.20
N CYS A 28 -6.05 -9.43 -6.17
CA CYS A 28 -5.12 -8.51 -6.84
C CYS A 28 -4.64 -7.43 -5.87
N GLU A 29 -5.57 -6.78 -5.16
CA GLU A 29 -5.28 -5.75 -4.16
C GLU A 29 -4.36 -6.31 -3.07
N VAL A 30 -4.69 -7.47 -2.50
CA VAL A 30 -3.86 -8.11 -1.47
C VAL A 30 -2.44 -8.36 -1.98
N CYS A 31 -2.30 -8.97 -3.16
CA CYS A 31 -0.98 -9.29 -3.71
C CYS A 31 -0.17 -8.02 -4.02
N LYS A 32 -0.81 -7.00 -4.59
CA LYS A 32 -0.18 -5.72 -4.88
C LYS A 32 0.44 -5.11 -3.63
N PHE A 33 -0.33 -5.00 -2.53
CA PHE A 33 0.18 -4.34 -1.32
C PHE A 33 1.14 -5.21 -0.52
N LEU A 34 0.99 -6.54 -0.55
CA LEU A 34 1.98 -7.48 -0.02
C LEU A 34 3.34 -7.24 -0.70
N THR A 35 3.37 -7.22 -2.04
CA THR A 35 4.61 -7.05 -2.79
C THR A 35 5.20 -5.65 -2.66
N VAL A 36 4.37 -4.61 -2.58
CA VAL A 36 4.81 -3.23 -2.28
C VAL A 36 5.48 -3.14 -0.91
N GLU A 37 4.89 -3.71 0.13
CA GLU A 37 5.49 -3.68 1.48
C GLU A 37 6.76 -4.53 1.56
N LEU A 38 6.78 -5.72 0.95
CA LEU A 38 7.96 -6.58 0.95
C LEU A 38 9.13 -5.94 0.21
N GLN A 39 8.89 -5.44 -1.01
CA GLN A 39 9.92 -4.73 -1.77
C GLN A 39 10.42 -3.50 -1.01
N GLY A 40 9.52 -2.73 -0.41
CA GLY A 40 9.87 -1.57 0.42
C GLY A 40 10.68 -1.93 1.67
N ALA A 41 10.41 -3.07 2.31
CA ALA A 41 11.19 -3.57 3.44
C ALA A 41 12.60 -4.00 3.01
N LEU A 42 12.71 -4.72 1.90
CA LEU A 42 14.00 -5.15 1.33
C LEU A 42 14.84 -3.96 0.86
N ASP A 43 14.24 -2.97 0.21
CA ASP A 43 14.96 -1.77 -0.26
C ASP A 43 15.56 -0.97 0.90
N LYS A 44 14.86 -0.91 2.04
CA LYS A 44 15.36 -0.28 3.27
C LYS A 44 16.54 -1.06 3.86
N SER A 45 16.43 -2.38 3.94
CA SER A 45 17.47 -3.23 4.54
C SER A 45 18.67 -3.48 3.62
N GLY A 46 18.52 -3.31 2.30
CA GLY A 46 19.56 -3.58 1.30
C GLY A 46 20.79 -2.67 1.40
N ARG A 47 20.71 -1.56 2.14
CA ARG A 47 21.85 -0.66 2.40
C ARG A 47 22.72 -1.10 3.59
N SER A 48 22.29 -2.11 4.35
CA SER A 48 23.05 -2.62 5.49
C SER A 48 24.41 -3.17 5.04
N LYS A 49 25.44 -2.97 5.86
CA LYS A 49 26.77 -3.57 5.67
C LYS A 49 27.05 -4.66 6.71
N GLU A 50 26.01 -5.10 7.40
CA GLU A 50 26.09 -6.10 8.44
C GLU A 50 26.61 -7.44 7.90
N VAL A 51 27.39 -8.11 8.73
CA VAL A 51 27.97 -9.42 8.46
C VAL A 51 27.56 -10.35 9.59
N LEU A 52 26.85 -11.40 9.23
CA LEU A 52 26.40 -12.42 10.15
C LEU A 52 27.54 -13.42 10.38
N GLU A 53 27.80 -13.76 11.63
CA GLU A 53 28.72 -14.82 12.00
C GLU A 53 27.94 -16.10 12.34
N VAL A 54 27.99 -17.09 11.46
CA VAL A 54 27.24 -18.35 11.59
C VAL A 54 28.14 -19.48 12.06
N GLY A 55 27.71 -20.22 13.08
CA GLY A 55 28.35 -21.43 13.62
C GLY A 55 28.56 -21.40 15.14
N GLU A 56 28.54 -22.58 15.78
CA GLU A 56 28.83 -22.74 17.21
C GLU A 56 30.32 -22.73 17.51
N VAL A 57 30.70 -22.11 18.63
CA VAL A 57 32.02 -22.30 19.25
C VAL A 57 31.93 -23.53 20.15
N LEU A 58 31.95 -24.71 19.53
CA LEU A 58 32.33 -25.92 20.27
C LEU A 58 33.86 -25.91 20.37
N ASP A 59 34.42 -26.39 21.49
CA ASP A 59 35.85 -26.44 21.92
C ASP A 59 36.90 -26.92 20.88
N THR A 60 36.48 -27.15 19.64
CA THR A 60 37.21 -27.66 18.47
C THR A 60 37.90 -26.59 17.60
N GLY A 61 37.82 -25.29 17.95
CA GLY A 61 38.63 -24.24 17.32
C GLY A 61 38.30 -23.90 15.85
N LYS A 62 37.15 -24.32 15.32
CA LYS A 62 36.71 -23.93 13.97
C LYS A 62 36.20 -22.49 13.95
N ARG A 63 36.70 -21.68 13.00
CA ARG A 63 36.32 -20.26 12.84
C ARG A 63 34.87 -20.14 12.35
N LYS A 64 34.13 -19.17 12.93
CA LYS A 64 32.79 -18.79 12.46
C LYS A 64 32.81 -18.39 10.99
N ARG A 65 31.82 -18.83 10.22
CA ARG A 65 31.65 -18.41 8.81
C ARG A 65 31.01 -17.03 8.79
N LYS A 66 31.53 -16.14 7.95
CA LYS A 66 31.02 -14.78 7.78
C LYS A 66 30.18 -14.70 6.51
N ILE A 67 28.91 -14.36 6.64
CA ILE A 67 27.96 -14.20 5.53
C ILE A 67 27.47 -12.75 5.52
N LYS A 68 27.30 -12.16 4.34
CA LYS A 68 26.74 -10.82 4.22
C LYS A 68 25.24 -10.87 4.49
N TYR A 69 24.74 -9.96 5.32
CA TYR A 69 23.30 -9.86 5.62
C TYR A 69 22.46 -9.60 4.36
N ASN A 70 22.93 -8.77 3.43
CA ASN A 70 22.14 -8.43 2.23
C ASN A 70 21.80 -9.62 1.32
N THR A 71 22.56 -10.71 1.42
CA THR A 71 22.36 -11.92 0.62
C THR A 71 21.96 -13.11 1.48
N SER A 72 21.70 -12.90 2.78
CA SER A 72 21.30 -13.98 3.67
C SER A 72 19.79 -14.22 3.59
N GLU A 73 19.42 -15.47 3.90
CA GLU A 73 18.04 -15.89 4.16
C GLU A 73 17.45 -15.16 5.37
N THR A 74 18.26 -14.91 6.42
CA THR A 74 17.84 -14.15 7.60
C THR A 74 17.22 -12.80 7.25
N ARG A 75 17.80 -12.06 6.28
CA ARG A 75 17.23 -10.78 5.82
C ARG A 75 15.85 -10.94 5.20
N LEU A 76 15.63 -12.03 4.47
CA LEU A 76 14.34 -12.31 3.85
C LEU A 76 13.30 -12.66 4.91
N THR A 77 13.61 -13.57 5.84
CA THR A 77 12.72 -13.93 6.95
C THR A 77 12.31 -12.72 7.78
N GLU A 78 13.27 -11.89 8.20
CA GLU A 78 12.98 -10.66 8.95
C GLU A 78 12.08 -9.67 8.18
N ALA A 79 12.23 -9.62 6.86
CA ALA A 79 11.37 -8.81 6.00
C ALA A 79 9.96 -9.39 5.92
N MET A 80 9.82 -10.71 5.75
CA MET A 80 8.53 -11.40 5.65
C MET A 80 7.72 -11.35 6.95
N ASP A 81 8.36 -11.45 8.12
CA ASP A 81 7.68 -11.48 9.43
C ASP A 81 6.84 -10.23 9.72
N ASN A 82 7.19 -9.08 9.13
CA ASN A 82 6.64 -7.78 9.55
C ASN A 82 5.83 -7.06 8.47
N ILE A 83 5.71 -7.60 7.25
CA ILE A 83 5.10 -6.87 6.14
C ILE A 83 3.58 -6.80 6.25
N CYS A 84 2.91 -7.87 6.69
CA CYS A 84 1.46 -7.88 6.80
C CYS A 84 0.96 -6.98 7.95
N GLU A 85 1.72 -6.84 9.04
CA GLU A 85 1.41 -5.86 10.09
C GLU A 85 1.43 -4.41 9.57
N ARG A 86 2.26 -4.11 8.55
CA ARG A 86 2.29 -2.77 7.94
C ARG A 86 1.03 -2.46 7.14
N ILE A 87 0.22 -3.47 6.77
CA ILE A 87 -1.07 -3.26 6.09
C ILE A 87 -2.03 -2.48 6.99
N LEU A 88 -1.94 -2.61 8.32
CA LEU A 88 -2.76 -1.83 9.26
C LEU A 88 -2.50 -0.32 9.22
N GLN A 89 -1.41 0.13 8.59
CA GLN A 89 -1.11 1.55 8.39
C GLN A 89 -1.89 2.17 7.22
N TYR A 90 -2.58 1.34 6.43
CA TYR A 90 -3.41 1.81 5.34
C TYR A 90 -4.80 2.21 5.85
N SER A 91 -5.39 3.17 5.17
CA SER A 91 -6.78 3.59 5.35
C SER A 91 -7.51 3.50 4.02
N VAL A 92 -8.83 3.34 4.09
CA VAL A 92 -9.70 3.34 2.90
C VAL A 92 -10.02 4.78 2.52
N HIS A 93 -9.61 5.15 1.33
CA HIS A 93 -9.91 6.40 0.65
C HIS A 93 -11.06 6.17 -0.32
N ALA A 94 -12.29 6.32 0.17
CA ALA A 94 -13.51 6.14 -0.64
C ALA A 94 -13.56 7.05 -1.88
N GLU A 95 -12.80 8.15 -1.87
CA GLU A 95 -12.65 9.06 -2.99
C GLU A 95 -11.79 8.53 -4.16
N ARG A 96 -11.06 7.43 -3.96
CA ARG A 96 -10.13 6.88 -4.98
C ARG A 96 -10.68 5.60 -5.61
N PRO A 97 -10.49 5.39 -6.92
CA PRO A 97 -10.98 4.20 -7.59
C PRO A 97 -10.05 3.01 -7.38
N GLY A 98 -10.62 1.80 -7.44
CA GLY A 98 -9.89 0.55 -7.48
C GLY A 98 -8.98 0.32 -6.28
N SER A 99 -7.78 -0.21 -6.54
CA SER A 99 -6.80 -0.51 -5.48
C SER A 99 -6.14 0.74 -4.90
N LEU A 100 -6.24 1.88 -5.60
CA LEU A 100 -5.68 3.16 -5.14
C LEU A 100 -6.39 3.70 -3.90
N ARG A 101 -7.54 3.12 -3.52
CA ARG A 101 -8.26 3.41 -2.28
C ARG A 101 -7.47 3.05 -1.02
N TYR A 102 -6.54 2.10 -1.09
CA TYR A 102 -5.67 1.84 0.05
C TYR A 102 -4.49 2.80 -0.01
N ALA A 103 -4.44 3.75 0.93
CA ALA A 103 -3.28 4.61 1.08
C ALA A 103 -2.99 4.86 2.57
N LYS A 104 -1.72 5.15 2.88
CA LYS A 104 -1.32 5.50 4.25
C LYS A 104 -1.71 6.93 4.55
N GLY A 105 -2.26 7.16 5.75
CA GLY A 105 -2.69 8.48 6.23
C GLY A 105 -4.21 8.68 6.15
N ALA A 106 -4.68 9.83 6.64
CA ALA A 106 -6.11 10.11 6.72
C ALA A 106 -6.74 10.34 5.33
N SER A 107 -7.92 9.75 5.10
CA SER A 107 -8.70 9.99 3.88
C SER A 107 -9.30 11.38 3.83
N GLN A 108 -9.58 11.88 2.62
CA GLN A 108 -10.24 13.19 2.45
C GLN A 108 -11.61 13.18 3.12
N THR A 109 -12.35 12.08 2.96
CA THR A 109 -13.65 11.86 3.60
C THR A 109 -13.53 11.92 5.13
N MET A 110 -12.61 11.15 5.72
CA MET A 110 -12.46 11.13 7.19
C MET A 110 -11.98 12.47 7.74
N THR A 111 -11.08 13.15 7.02
CA THR A 111 -10.62 14.50 7.37
C THR A 111 -11.78 15.50 7.36
N THR A 112 -12.67 15.40 6.38
CA THR A 112 -13.86 16.24 6.28
C THR A 112 -14.83 15.97 7.42
N LEU A 113 -15.07 14.70 7.77
CA LEU A 113 -15.93 14.33 8.90
C LEU A 113 -15.36 14.85 10.23
N LYS A 114 -14.07 14.68 10.50
CA LYS A 114 -13.41 15.23 11.69
C LYS A 114 -13.52 16.76 11.75
N ASN A 115 -13.36 17.45 10.61
CA ASN A 115 -13.53 18.90 10.53
C ASN A 115 -14.96 19.37 10.82
N LEU A 116 -15.98 18.60 10.45
CA LEU A 116 -17.37 18.89 10.79
C LEU A 116 -17.61 18.74 12.29
N VAL A 117 -17.11 17.67 12.90
CA VAL A 117 -17.16 17.46 14.36
C VAL A 117 -16.47 18.60 15.11
N ASN A 118 -15.29 19.01 14.66
CA ASN A 118 -14.55 20.14 15.24
C ASN A 118 -15.30 21.48 15.14
N LYS A 119 -16.19 21.63 14.16
CA LYS A 119 -17.06 22.81 14.00
C LYS A 119 -18.36 22.71 14.82
N GLY A 120 -18.53 21.66 15.61
CA GLY A 120 -19.72 21.44 16.43
C GLY A 120 -20.88 20.77 15.69
N VAL A 121 -20.66 20.26 14.48
CA VAL A 121 -21.66 19.45 13.78
C VAL A 121 -21.68 18.05 14.37
N LYS A 122 -22.86 17.57 14.75
CA LYS A 122 -23.03 16.20 15.24
C LYS A 122 -22.93 15.23 14.06
N VAL A 123 -21.85 14.46 14.01
CA VAL A 123 -21.66 13.34 13.08
C VAL A 123 -21.80 12.04 13.87
N GLU A 124 -22.73 11.18 13.48
CA GLU A 124 -22.93 9.88 14.11
C GLU A 124 -22.48 8.78 13.15
N LEU A 125 -21.29 8.20 13.39
CA LEU A 125 -20.78 7.04 12.64
C LEU A 125 -21.09 5.70 13.35
N GLY A 126 -21.88 5.73 14.42
CA GLY A 126 -22.13 4.54 15.24
C GLY A 126 -20.91 4.05 16.05
N LEU A 127 -19.81 4.80 16.05
CA LEU A 127 -18.56 4.49 16.76
C LEU A 127 -18.09 5.69 17.60
N PRO A 128 -17.53 5.46 18.81
CA PRO A 128 -16.83 6.48 19.58
C PRO A 128 -15.72 7.16 18.78
N TYR A 129 -15.50 8.47 19.03
CA TYR A 129 -14.53 9.28 18.28
C TYR A 129 -13.09 8.75 18.40
N GLU A 130 -12.77 8.12 19.52
CA GLU A 130 -11.46 7.51 19.78
C GLU A 130 -11.14 6.35 18.83
N LEU A 131 -12.16 5.71 18.26
CA LEU A 131 -12.02 4.57 17.36
C LEU A 131 -11.99 4.97 15.87
N TRP A 132 -12.07 6.26 15.55
CA TRP A 132 -12.09 6.73 14.15
C TRP A 132 -10.73 6.59 13.43
N ASP A 133 -9.66 6.39 14.20
CA ASP A 133 -8.32 6.15 13.69
C ASP A 133 -7.95 4.65 13.71
N GLU A 134 -8.87 3.78 14.14
CA GLU A 134 -8.65 2.33 14.07
C GLU A 134 -8.77 1.83 12.62
N PRO A 135 -8.02 0.78 12.25
CA PRO A 135 -8.11 0.18 10.93
C PRO A 135 -9.52 -0.36 10.69
N SER A 136 -10.06 -0.13 9.49
CA SER A 136 -11.38 -0.63 9.12
C SER A 136 -11.39 -2.16 9.01
N VAL A 137 -12.59 -2.76 9.06
CA VAL A 137 -12.78 -4.20 8.84
C VAL A 137 -12.15 -4.65 7.52
N GLU A 138 -12.27 -3.82 6.49
CA GLU A 138 -11.67 -4.06 5.18
C GLU A 138 -10.13 -4.15 5.24
N VAL A 139 -9.47 -3.26 5.97
CA VAL A 139 -8.01 -3.27 6.14
C VAL A 139 -7.57 -4.44 7.04
N ALA A 140 -8.36 -4.76 8.07
CA ALA A 140 -8.10 -5.92 8.92
C ALA A 140 -8.21 -7.24 8.13
N ASP A 141 -9.20 -7.35 7.24
CA ASP A 141 -9.33 -8.48 6.33
C ASP A 141 -8.17 -8.53 5.32
N MET A 142 -7.74 -7.36 4.82
CA MET A 142 -6.57 -7.26 3.95
C MET A 142 -5.29 -7.78 4.60
N LYS A 143 -5.06 -7.46 5.89
CA LYS A 143 -3.95 -8.02 6.68
C LYS A 143 -4.04 -9.54 6.74
N LYS A 144 -5.22 -10.07 7.10
CA LYS A 144 -5.42 -11.52 7.20
C LYS A 144 -5.17 -12.22 5.86
N GLN A 145 -5.66 -11.66 4.77
CA GLN A 145 -5.41 -12.20 3.43
C GLN A 145 -3.94 -12.08 3.03
N CYS A 146 -3.23 -11.03 3.46
CA CYS A 146 -1.78 -10.91 3.28
C CYS A 146 -1.02 -12.06 3.95
N GLU A 147 -1.35 -12.38 5.20
CA GLU A 147 -0.71 -13.48 5.95
C GLU A 147 -0.91 -14.81 5.23
N ILE A 148 -2.16 -15.13 4.87
CA ILE A 148 -2.49 -16.37 4.14
C ILE A 148 -1.75 -16.43 2.80
N MET A 149 -1.68 -15.33 2.07
CA MET A 149 -0.99 -15.28 0.77
C MET A 149 0.52 -15.42 0.94
N LEU A 150 1.11 -14.79 1.95
CA LEU A 150 2.54 -14.92 2.21
C LEU A 150 2.90 -16.36 2.57
N GLU A 151 2.08 -17.01 3.40
CA GLU A 151 2.24 -18.43 3.74
C GLU A 151 2.11 -19.34 2.51
N GLU A 152 1.10 -19.11 1.65
CA GLU A 152 0.86 -19.95 0.46
C GLU A 152 1.99 -19.83 -0.59
N TYR A 153 2.59 -18.64 -0.73
CA TYR A 153 3.57 -18.34 -1.77
C TYR A 153 4.99 -18.08 -1.24
N GLU A 154 5.30 -18.53 -0.02
CA GLU A 154 6.62 -18.34 0.60
C GLU A 154 7.76 -18.86 -0.29
N GLU A 155 7.65 -20.10 -0.80
CA GLU A 155 8.67 -20.69 -1.68
C GLU A 155 8.88 -19.87 -2.97
N VAL A 156 7.82 -19.25 -3.51
CA VAL A 156 7.90 -18.41 -4.71
C VAL A 156 8.62 -17.09 -4.41
N VAL A 157 8.38 -16.53 -3.23
CA VAL A 157 9.06 -15.32 -2.74
C VAL A 157 10.55 -15.60 -2.50
N GLU A 158 10.89 -16.76 -1.93
CA GLU A 158 12.26 -17.20 -1.75
C GLU A 158 12.98 -17.39 -3.08
N ASP A 159 12.36 -18.09 -4.04
CA ASP A 159 12.92 -18.28 -5.38
C ASP A 159 13.16 -16.93 -6.07
N TRP A 160 12.21 -16.01 -5.96
CA TRP A 160 12.40 -14.65 -6.46
C TRP A 160 13.61 -13.96 -5.81
N TYR A 161 13.72 -14.06 -4.49
CA TYR A 161 14.76 -13.38 -3.72
C TYR A 161 16.17 -13.92 -4.04
N PHE A 162 16.32 -15.22 -4.29
CA PHE A 162 17.63 -15.82 -4.56
C PHE A 162 18.00 -15.84 -6.05
N HIS A 163 17.01 -15.91 -6.95
CA HIS A 163 17.27 -16.15 -8.38
C HIS A 163 16.72 -15.07 -9.33
N HIS A 164 15.76 -14.24 -8.90
CA HIS A 164 15.02 -13.35 -9.79
C HIS A 164 14.91 -11.88 -9.36
N GLN A 165 15.80 -11.39 -8.49
CA GLN A 165 15.82 -9.98 -8.04
C GLN A 165 15.95 -8.94 -9.17
N GLY A 166 16.33 -9.35 -10.39
CA GLY A 166 16.33 -8.47 -11.56
C GLY A 166 14.92 -8.13 -12.08
N GLN A 167 13.89 -8.86 -11.63
CA GLN A 167 12.49 -8.62 -11.96
C GLN A 167 11.77 -7.98 -10.78
N LYS A 168 10.77 -7.12 -11.05
CA LYS A 168 9.93 -6.55 -9.97
C LYS A 168 9.14 -7.67 -9.30
N LEU A 169 9.19 -7.73 -7.96
CA LEU A 169 8.45 -8.73 -7.18
C LEU A 169 6.95 -8.73 -7.51
N GLU A 170 6.35 -7.56 -7.66
CA GLU A 170 4.93 -7.40 -8.03
C GLU A 170 4.57 -8.17 -9.31
N MET A 171 5.41 -8.08 -10.35
CA MET A 171 5.14 -8.77 -11.62
C MET A 171 5.45 -10.27 -11.52
N PHE A 172 6.53 -10.63 -10.83
CA PHE A 172 6.92 -12.01 -10.64
C PHE A 172 5.85 -12.75 -9.83
N LEU A 173 5.60 -12.34 -8.58
CA LEU A 173 4.63 -12.99 -7.71
C LEU A 173 3.20 -12.80 -8.21
N CYS A 174 2.74 -11.55 -8.33
CA CYS A 174 1.32 -11.30 -8.60
C CYS A 174 0.94 -11.63 -10.04
N GLY A 175 1.72 -11.15 -11.00
CA GLY A 175 1.43 -11.33 -12.42
C GLY A 175 1.59 -12.78 -12.90
N THR A 176 2.52 -13.54 -12.33
CA THR A 176 2.88 -14.88 -12.86
C THR A 176 2.32 -16.02 -12.01
N HIS A 177 2.29 -15.88 -10.68
CA HIS A 177 1.94 -16.99 -9.79
C HIS A 177 0.57 -16.85 -9.13
N VAL A 178 0.14 -15.63 -8.78
CA VAL A 178 -1.06 -15.42 -7.95
C VAL A 178 -2.31 -15.13 -8.78
N LEU A 179 -2.21 -14.27 -9.80
CA LEU A 179 -3.35 -13.74 -10.55
C LEU A 179 -3.53 -14.41 -11.91
N LYS A 180 -4.78 -14.48 -12.37
CA LYS A 180 -5.12 -14.82 -13.76
C LYS A 180 -4.99 -13.59 -14.64
N ASP A 181 -4.82 -13.77 -15.95
CA ASP A 181 -4.68 -12.66 -16.91
C ASP A 181 -5.80 -11.61 -16.85
N SER A 182 -7.02 -12.03 -16.47
CA SER A 182 -8.19 -11.15 -16.33
C SER A 182 -8.15 -10.26 -15.09
N ASP A 183 -7.36 -10.61 -14.07
CA ASP A 183 -7.47 -10.06 -12.72
C ASP A 183 -6.25 -9.18 -12.36
N GLN A 184 -5.52 -8.68 -13.36
CA GLN A 184 -4.30 -7.89 -13.19
C GLN A 184 -4.51 -6.37 -13.34
N GLU A 185 -5.75 -5.91 -13.38
CA GLU A 185 -6.05 -4.49 -13.58
C GLU A 185 -5.45 -3.62 -12.46
N CYS A 186 -5.50 -4.08 -11.21
CA CYS A 186 -4.98 -3.32 -10.07
C CYS A 186 -3.48 -3.03 -10.16
N LEU A 187 -2.71 -3.87 -10.85
CA LEU A 187 -1.25 -3.70 -11.01
C LEU A 187 -0.90 -2.57 -12.00
N LYS A 188 -1.84 -2.18 -12.85
CA LYS A 188 -1.64 -1.16 -13.90
C LYS A 188 -2.09 0.23 -13.44
N GLU A 189 -2.77 0.31 -12.31
CA GLU A 189 -3.30 1.56 -11.77
C GLU A 189 -2.17 2.48 -11.30
N MET A 190 -2.18 3.72 -11.81
CA MET A 190 -1.30 4.79 -11.35
C MET A 190 -2.14 5.97 -10.88
N TRP A 191 -1.92 6.40 -9.63
CA TRP A 191 -2.55 7.62 -9.12
C TRP A 191 -1.90 8.86 -9.74
N LYS A 192 -2.68 9.66 -10.47
CA LYS A 192 -2.21 10.88 -11.15
C LYS A 192 -2.35 12.17 -10.31
N GLY A 193 -2.66 12.07 -9.02
CA GLY A 193 -2.93 13.23 -8.18
C GLY A 193 -4.37 13.74 -8.31
N ASP A 194 -4.75 14.62 -7.39
CA ASP A 194 -6.12 15.01 -7.11
C ASP A 194 -6.74 15.92 -8.20
N MET A 195 -7.87 15.51 -8.77
CA MET A 195 -8.78 16.36 -9.55
C MET A 195 -9.69 17.12 -8.57
N GLY A 196 -9.11 17.99 -7.74
CA GLY A 196 -9.81 18.41 -6.53
C GLY A 196 -9.36 19.70 -5.84
N THR A 197 -8.57 20.58 -6.46
CA THR A 197 -8.42 21.96 -5.96
C THR A 197 -8.14 22.94 -7.11
N LYS A 198 -9.20 23.39 -7.79
CA LYS A 198 -9.14 24.66 -8.53
C LYS A 198 -9.41 25.79 -7.55
N GLY A 199 -8.41 26.65 -7.36
CA GLY A 199 -8.64 28.03 -6.92
C GLY A 199 -7.84 28.45 -5.69
N SER A 200 -6.57 28.77 -5.90
CA SER A 200 -6.07 30.11 -5.53
C SER A 200 -4.74 30.33 -6.26
N GLU A 201 -4.79 31.12 -7.33
CA GLU A 201 -3.62 31.80 -7.85
C GLU A 201 -3.02 32.67 -6.74
N SER A 202 -1.70 32.56 -6.56
CA SER A 202 -0.90 33.63 -6.01
C SER A 202 0.49 33.57 -6.65
N GLU A 203 0.57 34.27 -7.78
CA GLU A 203 1.67 35.11 -8.23
C GLU A 203 3.11 34.63 -7.96
N GLU A 204 3.73 34.10 -9.03
CA GLU A 204 5.17 34.06 -9.21
C GLU A 204 5.69 35.50 -9.39
N VAL A 205 6.37 36.04 -8.37
CA VAL A 205 7.26 37.19 -8.56
C VAL A 205 8.62 36.67 -9.00
N ALA A 206 8.90 36.85 -10.29
CA ALA A 206 10.21 36.67 -10.88
C ALA A 206 11.24 37.65 -10.28
N SER A 207 12.39 37.11 -9.86
CA SER A 207 13.67 37.81 -10.01
C SER A 207 14.81 36.78 -10.09
N GLU A 208 15.42 36.65 -11.27
CA GLU A 208 16.72 36.02 -11.45
C GLU A 208 17.87 37.06 -11.26
N PRO A 209 19.15 36.74 -11.49
CA PRO A 209 20.12 36.41 -10.44
C PRO A 209 21.28 37.43 -10.38
N LYS A 210 22.04 37.43 -9.28
CA LYS A 210 23.43 37.94 -9.29
C LYS A 210 24.33 37.07 -8.43
N VAL A 211 25.23 36.36 -9.10
CA VAL A 211 26.47 35.84 -8.53
C VAL A 211 27.54 36.90 -8.75
N GLU A 212 28.22 37.33 -7.70
CA GLU A 212 29.63 37.72 -7.76
C GLU A 212 30.25 37.58 -6.35
N MET A 213 31.38 36.86 -6.31
CA MET A 213 32.25 36.62 -5.15
C MET A 213 33.23 37.79 -4.92
N HIS A 214 33.92 37.72 -3.76
CA HIS A 214 35.08 38.49 -3.23
C HIS A 214 34.69 39.41 -2.07
N ASP A 215 35.44 39.57 -0.97
CA ASP A 215 36.63 38.94 -0.37
C ASP A 215 36.77 39.58 1.05
N ALA A 216 37.49 38.91 1.96
CA ALA A 216 38.23 39.37 3.14
C ALA A 216 37.73 40.52 4.05
N GLY A 217 37.84 40.31 5.38
CA GLY A 217 38.13 41.41 6.31
C GLY A 217 37.60 41.26 7.75
N GLU A 218 38.46 40.73 8.62
CA GLU A 218 38.61 40.92 10.08
C GLU A 218 37.65 41.86 10.83
N LEU A 219 37.01 41.36 11.90
CA LEU A 219 37.33 41.62 13.32
C LEU A 219 36.44 40.77 14.24
#